data_AF-A0A7X2TZ58-F1
#
_entry.id   AF-A0A7X2TZ58-F1
#
_cell.length_a   1.000
_cell.length_b   1.000
_cell.length_c   1.000
_cell.angle_alpha   90.00
_cell.angle_beta   90.00
_cell.angle_gamma   90.00
#
_symmetry.space_group_name_H-M   'P 1'
#
loop_
_entity.id
_entity.type
_entity.pdbx_description
1 polymer ?
#
loop_
_entity_poly.entity_id
_entity_poly.type
_entity_poly.pdbx_seq_one_letter_code
_entity_poly.pdbx_strand_id
1 'polypeptide(L)'
;MKNREHGQSLIEGTLVLLAFFALLFAVIDCGQVLVAHQSLVERVRSAVRWGVVRPWDGTGEQIANLILYNQGDEPRSATAGFLGLTRDNVQVRYQPPLLARPDDEILSVAIVNYRYHFMSPWLAQAFVNPRPVVITAPMAFQAASHSSQSAAR
;
A
#
# COMPACT_ATOMS: atom_id res chain seq x y z
N MET A 1 -53.89 -6.22 -33.35
CA MET A 1 -52.81 -5.38 -32.75
C MET A 1 -51.88 -6.23 -31.88
N LYS A 2 -51.12 -7.19 -32.45
CA LYS A 2 -50.37 -8.21 -31.67
C LYS A 2 -48.84 -8.25 -31.94
N ASN A 3 -48.25 -7.14 -32.43
CA ASN A 3 -46.82 -7.07 -32.75
C ASN A 3 -46.01 -6.16 -31.81
N ARG A 4 -46.65 -5.53 -30.81
CA ARG A 4 -45.97 -4.62 -29.86
C ARG A 4 -45.34 -5.32 -28.65
N GLU A 5 -45.83 -6.50 -28.27
CA GLU A 5 -45.39 -7.19 -27.06
C GLU A 5 -43.98 -7.79 -27.19
N HIS A 6 -43.59 -8.26 -28.37
CA HIS A 6 -42.26 -8.85 -28.60
C HIS A 6 -41.11 -7.85 -28.50
N GLY A 7 -41.30 -6.60 -28.97
CA GLY A 7 -40.30 -5.54 -28.83
C GLY A 7 -40.15 -5.04 -27.40
N GLN A 8 -41.26 -5.02 -26.65
CA GLN A 8 -41.28 -4.63 -25.24
C GLN A 8 -40.50 -5.61 -24.36
N SER A 9 -40.68 -6.92 -24.57
CA SER A 9 -39.93 -7.96 -23.84
C SER A 9 -38.42 -7.89 -24.10
N LEU A 10 -38.01 -7.56 -25.33
CA LEU A 10 -36.60 -7.40 -25.68
C LEU A 10 -35.98 -6.19 -24.96
N ILE A 11 -36.68 -5.06 -24.91
CA ILE A 11 -36.22 -3.86 -24.20
C ILE A 11 -36.12 -4.12 -22.69
N GLU A 12 -37.13 -4.75 -22.10
CA GLU A 12 -37.15 -5.09 -20.69
C GLU A 12 -35.99 -6.03 -20.32
N GLY A 13 -35.77 -7.10 -21.11
CA GLY A 13 -34.65 -8.01 -20.92
C GLY A 13 -33.29 -7.31 -21.04
N THR A 14 -33.16 -6.37 -21.98
CA THR A 14 -31.91 -5.60 -22.17
C THR A 14 -31.64 -4.68 -20.98
N LEU A 15 -32.67 -4.04 -20.42
CA LEU A 15 -32.55 -3.18 -19.24
C LEU A 15 -32.19 -3.99 -17.99
N VAL A 16 -32.81 -5.15 -17.80
CA VAL A 16 -32.46 -6.07 -16.69
C VAL A 16 -31.03 -6.57 -16.84
N LEU A 17 -30.61 -6.95 -18.04
CA LEU A 17 -29.24 -7.39 -18.30
C LEU A 17 -28.21 -6.28 -18.05
N LEU A 18 -28.53 -5.04 -18.45
CA LEU A 18 -27.68 -3.89 -18.19
C LEU A 18 -27.56 -3.60 -16.69
N ALA A 19 -28.68 -3.64 -15.95
CA ALA A 19 -28.67 -3.49 -14.49
C ALA A 19 -27.88 -4.60 -13.81
N PHE A 20 -28.01 -5.84 -14.28
CA PHE A 20 -27.25 -6.99 -13.80
C PHE A 20 -25.74 -6.80 -13.99
N PHE A 21 -25.29 -6.41 -15.18
CA PHE A 21 -23.87 -6.15 -15.43
C PHE A 21 -23.33 -4.96 -14.65
N ALA A 22 -24.12 -3.90 -14.49
CA ALA A 22 -23.74 -2.76 -13.66
C ALA A 22 -23.49 -3.18 -12.20
N LEU A 23 -24.38 -4.01 -11.64
CA LEU A 23 -24.22 -4.56 -10.29
C LEU A 23 -23.04 -5.52 -10.20
N LEU A 24 -22.85 -6.38 -11.20
CA LEU A 24 -21.72 -7.31 -11.26
C LEU A 24 -20.38 -6.57 -11.25
N PHE A 25 -20.23 -5.53 -12.06
CA PHE A 25 -19.00 -4.72 -12.07
C PHE A 25 -18.80 -3.97 -10.76
N ALA A 26 -19.87 -3.47 -10.12
CA ALA A 26 -19.76 -2.82 -8.82
C ALA A 26 -19.23 -3.77 -7.73
N VAL A 27 -19.67 -5.03 -7.73
CA VAL A 27 -19.16 -6.05 -6.80
C VAL A 27 -17.69 -6.37 -7.07
N ILE A 28 -17.31 -6.51 -8.35
CA ILE A 28 -15.91 -6.76 -8.75
C ILE A 28 -15.00 -5.62 -8.30
N ASP A 29 -15.39 -4.37 -8.57
CA ASP A 29 -14.63 -3.17 -8.19
C ASP A 29 -14.43 -3.08 -6.68
N CYS A 30 -15.46 -3.35 -5.88
CA CYS A 30 -15.36 -3.38 -4.42
C CYS A 30 -14.39 -4.47 -3.95
N GLY A 31 -14.46 -5.66 -4.55
CA GLY A 31 -13.53 -6.76 -4.27
C GLY A 31 -12.07 -6.40 -4.58
N GLN A 32 -11.82 -5.76 -5.73
CA GLN A 32 -10.48 -5.31 -6.12
C GLN A 32 -9.92 -4.27 -5.13
N VAL A 33 -10.74 -3.31 -4.68
CA VAL A 33 -10.32 -2.31 -3.68
C VAL A 33 -9.92 -2.98 -2.36
N LEU A 34 -10.72 -3.94 -1.88
CA LEU A 34 -10.44 -4.66 -0.64
C LEU A 34 -9.14 -5.47 -0.76
N VAL A 35 -8.96 -6.22 -1.85
CA VAL A 35 -7.74 -6.99 -2.09
C VAL A 35 -6.52 -6.08 -2.19
N ALA A 36 -6.62 -4.96 -2.91
CA ALA A 36 -5.54 -3.99 -3.01
C ALA A 36 -5.17 -3.41 -1.64
N HIS A 37 -6.16 -3.00 -0.85
CA HIS A 37 -5.93 -2.45 0.50
C HIS A 37 -5.25 -3.45 1.43
N GLN A 38 -5.75 -4.69 1.52
CA GLN A 38 -5.16 -5.74 2.35
C GLN A 38 -3.74 -6.10 1.88
N SER A 39 -3.52 -6.18 0.58
CA SER A 39 -2.20 -6.45 0.00
C SER A 39 -1.19 -5.36 0.35
N LEU A 40 -1.60 -4.08 0.32
CA LEU A 40 -0.77 -2.95 0.72
C LEU A 40 -0.45 -2.99 2.22
N VAL A 41 -1.45 -3.27 3.07
CA VAL A 41 -1.26 -3.39 4.52
C VAL A 41 -0.24 -4.47 4.86
N GLU A 42 -0.37 -5.66 4.26
CA GLU A 42 0.55 -6.76 4.55
C GLU A 42 1.96 -6.48 4.02
N ARG A 43 2.08 -5.84 2.85
CA ARG A 43 3.38 -5.41 2.31
C ARG A 43 4.09 -4.43 3.25
N VAL A 44 3.37 -3.40 3.73
CA VAL A 44 3.93 -2.42 4.67
C VAL A 44 4.28 -3.08 5.99
N ARG A 45 3.42 -3.97 6.51
CA ARG A 45 3.68 -4.70 7.77
C ARG A 45 4.96 -5.52 7.68
N SER A 46 5.14 -6.25 6.58
CA SER A 46 6.34 -7.04 6.34
C SER A 46 7.60 -6.15 6.28
N ALA A 47 7.53 -5.02 5.56
CA ALA A 47 8.64 -4.08 5.46
C ALA A 47 8.99 -3.43 6.81
N VAL A 48 7.99 -3.02 7.60
CA VAL A 48 8.19 -2.48 8.95
C VAL A 48 8.82 -3.53 9.85
N ARG A 49 8.33 -4.77 9.85
CA ARG A 49 8.91 -5.86 10.64
C ARG A 49 10.37 -6.12 10.30
N TRP A 50 10.73 -6.01 9.02
CA TRP A 50 12.11 -6.12 8.57
C TRP A 50 12.97 -4.94 9.02
N GLY A 51 12.42 -3.71 8.95
CA GLY A 51 13.12 -2.48 9.32
C GLY A 51 13.39 -2.39 10.83
N VAL A 52 12.44 -2.82 11.66
CA VAL A 52 12.51 -2.76 13.13
C VAL A 52 13.69 -3.52 13.73
N VAL A 53 14.15 -4.58 13.05
CA VAL A 53 15.23 -5.46 13.54
C VAL A 53 16.59 -5.15 12.90
N ARG A 54 16.67 -4.14 12.03
CA ARG A 54 17.90 -3.76 11.32
C ARG A 54 18.33 -2.35 11.71
N PRO A 55 19.64 -2.07 11.68
CA PRO A 55 20.12 -0.69 11.85
C PRO A 55 19.48 0.23 10.82
N TRP A 56 19.10 1.43 11.26
CA TRP A 56 18.61 2.46 10.37
C TRP A 56 19.69 2.86 9.36
N ASP A 57 19.34 2.89 8.08
CA ASP A 57 20.25 3.21 6.96
C ASP A 57 20.44 4.72 6.74
N GLY A 58 19.75 5.56 7.52
CA GLY A 58 19.81 7.02 7.40
C GLY A 58 18.77 7.61 6.45
N THR A 59 18.29 6.84 5.47
CA THR A 59 17.49 7.33 4.34
C THR A 59 16.11 6.70 4.24
N GLY A 60 15.93 5.47 4.73
CA GLY A 60 14.70 4.68 4.61
C GLY A 60 14.50 4.04 3.23
N GLU A 61 15.50 4.12 2.35
CA GLU A 61 15.38 3.62 0.97
C GLU A 61 15.26 2.10 0.93
N GLN A 62 15.96 1.37 1.80
CA GLN A 62 15.84 -0.09 1.83
C GLN A 62 14.42 -0.54 2.17
N ILE A 63 13.74 0.19 3.06
CA ILE A 63 12.36 -0.09 3.47
C ILE A 63 11.39 0.29 2.34
N ALA A 64 11.62 1.41 1.65
CA ALA A 64 10.83 1.80 0.50
C ALA A 64 10.95 0.76 -0.64
N ASN A 65 12.17 0.31 -0.93
CA ASN A 65 12.44 -0.71 -1.95
C ASN A 65 11.82 -2.07 -1.59
N LEU A 66 11.78 -2.44 -0.31
CA LEU A 66 11.08 -3.65 0.12
C LEU A 66 9.58 -3.58 -0.15
N ILE A 67 8.97 -2.40 -0.05
CA ILE A 67 7.54 -2.20 -0.34
C ILE A 67 7.29 -2.25 -1.84
N LEU A 68 8.14 -1.59 -2.62
CA LEU A 68 7.98 -1.47 -4.08
C LEU A 68 8.35 -2.75 -4.82
N TYR A 69 9.44 -3.40 -4.41
CA TYR A 69 10.12 -4.44 -5.19
C TYR A 69 10.36 -5.74 -4.42
N ASN A 70 10.03 -5.78 -3.12
CA ASN A 70 10.29 -6.94 -2.26
C ASN A 70 11.79 -7.31 -2.15
N GLN A 71 12.66 -6.32 -2.28
CA GLN A 71 14.13 -6.41 -2.13
C GLN A 71 14.67 -5.10 -1.56
N GLY A 72 15.83 -5.12 -0.90
CA GLY A 72 16.41 -3.93 -0.26
C GLY A 72 17.05 -2.93 -1.24
N ASP A 73 17.53 -3.43 -2.38
CA ASP A 73 18.18 -2.61 -3.39
C ASP A 73 17.21 -2.25 -4.52
N GLU A 74 17.38 -1.07 -5.10
CA GLU A 74 16.63 -0.68 -6.28
C GLU A 74 16.98 -1.61 -7.47
N PRO A 75 16.00 -2.19 -8.17
CA PRO A 75 16.29 -3.01 -9.34
C PRO A 75 16.98 -2.20 -10.42
N ARG A 76 18.06 -2.75 -10.98
CA ARG A 76 18.86 -2.12 -12.05
C ARG A 76 18.10 -1.90 -13.36
N SER A 77 16.93 -2.52 -13.52
CA SER A 77 16.04 -2.39 -14.67
C SER A 77 14.75 -1.75 -14.22
N ALA A 78 14.14 -0.95 -15.10
CA ALA A 78 12.85 -0.31 -14.87
C ALA A 78 11.80 -1.40 -14.55
N THR A 79 11.50 -1.54 -13.27
CA THR A 79 10.56 -2.53 -12.73
C THR A 79 9.38 -1.76 -12.17
N ALA A 80 8.16 -2.14 -12.58
CA ALA A 80 6.97 -1.53 -12.01
C ALA A 80 6.90 -1.85 -10.52
N GLY A 81 6.63 -0.84 -9.70
CA GLY A 81 6.43 -1.05 -8.27
C GLY A 81 5.16 -1.82 -7.98
N PHE A 82 5.10 -2.42 -6.79
CA PHE A 82 3.98 -3.23 -6.35
C PHE A 82 2.64 -2.50 -6.51
N LEU A 83 1.70 -3.11 -7.25
CA LEU A 83 0.39 -2.53 -7.57
C LEU A 83 0.43 -1.12 -8.19
N GLY A 84 1.50 -0.79 -8.93
CA GLY A 84 1.68 0.51 -9.57
C GLY A 84 2.18 1.62 -8.63
N LEU A 85 2.61 1.27 -7.41
CA LEU A 85 3.26 2.22 -6.51
C LEU A 85 4.56 2.76 -7.13
N THR A 86 4.80 4.04 -6.89
CA THR A 86 6.10 4.68 -7.14
C THR A 86 6.76 5.07 -5.81
N ARG A 87 8.03 5.48 -5.89
CA ARG A 87 8.78 5.94 -4.71
C ARG A 87 8.09 7.11 -3.99
N ASP A 88 7.42 7.99 -4.74
CA ASP A 88 6.68 9.14 -4.19
C ASP A 88 5.47 8.72 -3.34
N ASN A 89 4.96 7.51 -3.55
CA ASN A 89 3.83 6.98 -2.78
C ASN A 89 4.26 6.44 -1.41
N VAL A 90 5.55 6.32 -1.10
CA VAL A 90 6.03 5.72 0.15
C VAL A 90 6.71 6.77 1.03
N GLN A 91 6.19 6.95 2.23
CA GLN A 91 6.79 7.81 3.25
C GLN A 91 7.29 6.95 4.41
N VAL A 92 8.60 6.96 4.60
CA VAL A 92 9.26 6.35 5.75
C VAL A 92 9.66 7.47 6.70
N ARG A 93 9.30 7.34 7.98
CA ARG A 93 9.64 8.29 9.04
C ARG A 93 10.32 7.53 10.16
N TYR A 94 11.52 7.95 10.48
CA TYR A 94 12.29 7.46 11.60
C TYR A 94 12.31 8.53 12.70
N GLN A 95 11.98 8.12 13.91
CA GLN A 95 12.05 8.96 15.10
C GLN A 95 13.15 8.42 16.01
N PRO A 96 14.26 9.16 16.17
CA PRO A 96 15.38 8.71 16.99
C PRO A 96 15.00 8.66 18.48
N PRO A 97 15.69 7.84 19.28
CA PRO A 97 15.45 7.76 20.72
C PRO A 97 15.80 9.08 21.40
N LEU A 98 15.07 9.42 22.46
CA LEU A 98 15.41 10.55 23.32
C LEU A 98 16.45 10.11 24.37
N LEU A 99 17.40 10.98 24.72
CA LEU A 99 18.38 10.67 25.77
C LEU A 99 17.75 10.31 27.13
N ALA A 100 16.56 10.86 27.42
CA ALA A 100 15.79 10.54 28.62
C ALA A 100 15.01 9.22 28.54
N ARG A 101 14.80 8.70 27.32
CA ARG A 101 14.04 7.47 27.03
C ARG A 101 14.67 6.78 25.81
N PRO A 102 15.77 6.03 26.01
CA PRO A 102 16.48 5.37 24.93
C PRO A 102 15.66 4.24 24.27
N ASP A 103 14.53 3.85 24.88
CA ASP A 103 13.60 2.85 24.35
C ASP A 103 12.50 3.44 23.43
N ASP A 104 12.42 4.77 23.28
CA ASP A 104 11.37 5.46 22.50
C ASP A 104 11.69 5.58 20.99
N GLU A 105 12.53 4.69 20.46
CA GLU A 105 12.87 4.68 19.03
C GLU A 105 11.72 4.10 18.20
N ILE A 106 11.26 4.83 17.18
CA ILE A 106 10.05 4.49 16.41
C ILE A 106 10.30 4.56 14.91
N LEU A 107 9.79 3.57 14.19
CA LEU A 107 9.70 3.56 12.73
C LEU A 107 8.23 3.61 12.29
N SER A 108 7.88 4.61 11.50
CA SER A 108 6.57 4.77 10.88
C SER A 108 6.67 4.72 9.37
N VAL A 109 5.85 3.90 8.73
CA VAL A 109 5.77 3.79 7.27
C VAL A 109 4.34 4.05 6.83
N ALA A 110 4.19 4.91 5.82
CA ALA A 110 2.91 5.25 5.24
C ALA A 110 2.94 5.13 3.71
N ILE A 111 1.85 4.64 3.14
CA ILE A 111 1.58 4.74 1.71
C ILE A 111 0.65 5.95 1.52
N VAL A 112 0.97 6.79 0.54
CA VAL A 112 0.28 8.04 0.22
C VAL A 112 -0.04 8.13 -1.27
N ASN A 113 -1.12 8.83 -1.60
CA ASN A 113 -1.53 9.11 -2.98
C ASN A 113 -1.65 7.85 -3.87
N TYR A 114 -2.11 6.73 -3.30
CA TYR A 114 -2.33 5.51 -4.07
C TYR A 114 -3.53 5.70 -5.01
N ARG A 115 -3.34 5.32 -6.28
CA ARG A 115 -4.36 5.41 -7.34
C ARG A 115 -5.04 4.06 -7.50
N TYR A 116 -6.33 4.00 -7.21
CA TYR A 116 -7.13 2.82 -7.51
C TYR A 116 -7.50 2.78 -9.00
N HIS A 117 -7.37 1.61 -9.60
CA HIS A 117 -7.83 1.32 -10.95
C HIS A 117 -9.12 0.51 -10.85
N PHE A 118 -10.22 1.10 -11.31
CA PHE A 118 -11.54 0.46 -11.38
C PHE A 118 -11.77 -0.12 -12.77
N MET A 119 -12.48 -1.24 -12.85
CA MET A 119 -12.86 -1.81 -14.14
C MET A 119 -14.14 -1.17 -14.67
N SER A 120 -15.02 -0.66 -13.79
CA SER A 120 -16.23 -0.01 -14.27
C SER A 120 -15.92 1.33 -14.94
N PRO A 121 -16.43 1.56 -16.17
CA PRO A 121 -16.16 2.79 -16.91
C PRO A 121 -16.79 4.02 -16.24
N TRP A 122 -17.84 3.82 -15.43
CA TRP A 122 -18.54 4.89 -14.71
C TRP A 122 -17.77 5.42 -13.50
N LEU A 123 -16.87 4.60 -12.90
CA LEU A 123 -15.98 4.99 -11.80
C LEU A 123 -14.50 5.12 -12.24
N ALA A 124 -14.20 5.10 -13.54
CA ALA A 124 -12.85 5.12 -14.08
C ALA A 124 -12.02 6.38 -13.76
N GLN A 125 -12.60 7.34 -13.03
CA GLN A 125 -11.84 8.47 -12.49
C GLN A 125 -10.94 7.97 -11.36
N ALA A 126 -9.62 8.03 -11.58
CA ALA A 126 -8.63 7.54 -10.62
C ALA A 126 -8.84 8.15 -9.24
N PHE A 127 -9.35 7.35 -8.30
CA PHE A 127 -9.52 7.78 -6.92
C PHE A 127 -8.16 7.77 -6.23
N VAL A 128 -7.71 8.93 -5.77
CA VAL A 128 -6.44 9.10 -5.06
C VAL A 128 -6.74 9.15 -3.57
N ASN A 129 -6.32 8.12 -2.84
CA ASN A 129 -6.41 8.15 -1.38
C ASN A 129 -5.14 8.82 -0.81
N PRO A 130 -5.26 9.92 -0.04
CA PRO A 130 -4.09 10.64 0.48
C PRO A 130 -3.27 9.81 1.47
N ARG A 131 -3.89 8.89 2.23
CA ARG A 131 -3.22 8.04 3.22
C ARG A 131 -3.93 6.68 3.40
N PRO A 132 -3.80 5.75 2.44
CA PRO A 132 -4.42 4.43 2.52
C PRO A 132 -3.90 3.53 3.66
N VAL A 133 -2.61 3.61 4.01
CA VAL A 133 -1.98 2.74 5.00
C VAL A 133 -0.95 3.52 5.82
N VAL A 134 -0.99 3.39 7.15
CA VAL A 134 0.04 3.88 8.06
C VAL A 134 0.28 2.80 9.12
N ILE A 135 1.52 2.34 9.26
CA ILE A 135 1.93 1.37 10.27
C ILE A 135 3.12 1.96 11.02
N THR A 136 3.08 1.85 12.34
CA THR A 136 4.13 2.32 13.24
C THR A 136 4.52 1.19 14.17
N ALA A 137 5.82 1.03 14.40
CA ALA A 137 6.35 0.05 15.33
C ALA A 137 7.56 0.62 16.09
N PRO A 138 7.73 0.24 17.36
CA PRO A 138 8.97 0.54 18.09
C PRO A 138 10.13 -0.24 17.46
N MET A 139 11.31 0.36 17.39
CA MET A 139 12.53 -0.31 16.97
C MET A 139 13.00 -1.27 18.08
N ALA A 140 13.66 -2.36 17.70
CA ALA A 140 14.25 -3.25 18.69
C ALA A 140 15.42 -2.52 19.37
N PHE A 141 15.33 -2.33 20.70
CA PHE A 141 16.37 -1.67 21.50
C PHE A 141 17.75 -2.33 21.27
N GLN A 142 18.68 -1.58 20.67
CA GLN A 142 20.06 -2.02 20.53
C GLN A 142 20.88 -1.54 21.73
N ALA A 143 20.94 -2.36 22.78
CA ALA A 143 21.75 -2.11 23.99
C ALA A 143 23.29 -2.08 23.74
N ALA A 144 23.77 -2.20 22.50
CA ALA A 144 25.07 -2.80 22.20
C ALA A 144 25.99 -1.96 21.30
N SER A 145 26.12 -0.65 21.52
CA SER A 145 27.19 0.15 20.88
C SER A 145 27.96 1.10 21.81
N HIS A 146 27.60 1.20 23.10
CA HIS A 146 28.31 2.07 24.04
C HIS A 146 29.51 1.41 24.77
N SER A 147 29.75 0.10 24.61
CA SER A 147 30.81 -0.61 25.33
C SER A 147 32.16 -0.71 24.60
N SER A 148 32.28 -0.30 23.33
CA SER A 148 33.55 -0.45 22.59
C SER A 148 34.43 0.82 22.51
N GLN A 149 34.03 1.95 23.10
CA GLN A 149 34.86 3.18 23.12
C GLN A 149 35.62 3.40 24.45
N SER A 150 35.40 2.59 25.48
CA SER A 150 36.06 2.74 26.79
C SER A 150 37.21 1.75 27.05
N ALA A 151 37.75 1.11 26.01
CA ALA A 151 38.88 0.17 26.11
C ALA A 151 40.14 0.63 25.33
N ALA A 152 40.18 1.89 24.91
CA ALA A 152 41.32 2.50 24.23
C ALA A 152 41.67 3.87 24.83
N ARG A 153 41.88 3.91 26.15
CA ARG A 153 42.61 4.98 26.84
C ARG A 153 43.32 4.41 28.06
#